data_AF-A0A0A9YJM0-F1
#
_entry.id   AF-A0A0A9YJM0-F1
#
_cell.length_a   1.000
_cell.length_b   1.000
_cell.length_c   1.000
_cell.angle_alpha   90.00
_cell.angle_beta   90.00
_cell.angle_gamma   90.00
#
_symmetry.space_group_name_H-M   'P 1'
#
loop_
_entity.id
_entity.type
_entity.pdbx_description
1 polymer ?
#
loop_
_entity_poly.entity_id
_entity_poly.type
_entity_poly.pdbx_seq_one_letter_code
_entity_poly.pdbx_strand_id
1 'polypeptide(L)'
;VFETPGQSICTADATVHSVSHLVELPIKIDGETVPFPVRIFEQLGQPLLLGMDFIRRFELSINFDELRQGDRSSQSEPFSHNTCLISHHDLSREQLVEVERIASALKELAAPASDGGLRATPLVEHRIVLTPGALPVKQRVRPVSAPVQKELSDQLDKMLRDGVVEPSNSPWCSPLVLQKKKDGSFRLCHDARRINELTVADAYPVPNMTGILDMLRGARYISSIDLRSAFFQIPLEVESRPITAFCVPNRGLFQFKRMPFGLKNSGASFQRMIDSVIGYDLQPNAFSYLDDLIIVTDNWDDHVRILDEIVRRLKDANLTVNFEKCELFRQRLTFLGYVVGPNGLEACPSKVRAISEFPRMKSVREVRRFLGLASYYRRFVPNFSKVAGPLSNLLRKNQKFNWTLDCERAFAAIKDRLTSAPVLAVPDFTRPFTLQTDASIDGLGAILSQQFPEGEKVIAYASRTLTPAEKKFSIIELECLAVIWGVKRMRQYLENTSFT
;
A
#
# COMPACT_ATOMS: atom_id res chain seq x y z
N VAL A 1 12.19 -12.16 44.85
CA VAL A 1 13.13 -12.00 43.73
C VAL A 1 14.46 -12.56 44.19
N PHE A 2 15.02 -13.54 43.50
CA PHE A 2 16.31 -14.14 43.83
C PHE A 2 17.29 -13.85 42.69
N GLU A 3 18.51 -13.42 42.99
CA GLU A 3 19.58 -13.26 42.00
C GLU A 3 20.11 -14.65 41.61
N THR A 4 20.23 -14.89 40.31
CA THR A 4 20.78 -16.15 39.77
C THR A 4 21.85 -15.83 38.73
N PRO A 5 23.12 -15.64 39.13
CA PRO A 5 24.17 -15.27 38.20
C PRO A 5 24.51 -16.46 37.27
N GLY A 6 24.55 -16.22 35.96
CA GLY A 6 25.16 -17.13 34.98
C GLY A 6 24.25 -18.17 34.32
N GLN A 7 22.93 -18.12 34.50
CA GLN A 7 22.01 -18.95 33.70
C GLN A 7 21.60 -18.27 32.40
N SER A 8 21.58 -19.03 31.30
CA SER A 8 21.04 -18.60 30.00
C SER A 8 19.94 -19.55 29.53
N ILE A 9 18.88 -19.02 28.94
CA ILE A 9 17.75 -19.78 28.39
C ILE A 9 17.53 -19.44 26.92
N CYS A 10 17.21 -20.46 26.13
CA CYS A 10 16.81 -20.31 24.73
C CYS A 10 15.27 -20.29 24.63
N THR A 11 14.71 -19.24 24.04
CA THR A 11 13.25 -19.11 23.80
C THR A 11 12.84 -19.81 22.50
N ALA A 12 11.52 -19.93 22.28
CA ALA A 12 10.97 -20.68 21.14
C ALA A 12 11.31 -20.08 19.75
N ASP A 13 11.72 -18.82 19.71
CA ASP A 13 12.26 -18.13 18.54
C ASP A 13 13.78 -18.35 18.34
N ALA A 14 14.37 -19.25 19.12
CA ALA A 14 15.79 -19.60 19.17
C ALA A 14 16.73 -18.48 19.64
N THR A 15 16.20 -17.43 20.28
CA THR A 15 17.03 -16.39 20.90
C THR A 15 17.49 -16.81 22.29
N VAL A 16 18.75 -16.54 22.64
CA VAL A 16 19.34 -16.91 23.93
C VAL A 16 19.39 -15.68 24.82
N HIS A 17 18.77 -15.77 25.99
CA HIS A 17 18.66 -14.70 26.97
C HIS A 17 19.38 -15.07 28.26
N SER A 18 20.15 -14.14 28.82
CA SER A 18 20.73 -14.29 30.15
C SER A 18 19.65 -13.99 31.20
N VAL A 19 19.49 -14.90 32.16
CA VAL A 19 18.52 -14.78 33.24
C VAL A 19 19.04 -13.75 34.24
N SER A 20 18.28 -12.67 34.43
CA SER A 20 18.63 -11.62 35.39
C SER A 20 18.17 -11.99 36.81
N HIS A 21 16.91 -12.42 36.95
CA HIS A 21 16.28 -12.68 38.25
C HIS A 21 15.26 -13.83 38.15
N LEU A 22 15.04 -14.52 39.26
CA LEU A 22 13.93 -15.46 39.43
C LEU A 22 12.87 -14.88 40.37
N VAL A 23 11.60 -14.93 39.96
CA VAL A 23 10.46 -14.42 40.72
C VAL A 23 9.34 -15.44 40.70
N GLU A 24 8.73 -15.72 41.85
CA GLU A 24 7.48 -16.47 41.88
C GLU A 24 6.31 -15.52 41.64
N LEU A 25 5.60 -15.72 40.54
CA LEU A 25 4.41 -14.95 40.21
C LEU A 25 3.15 -15.74 40.60
N PRO A 26 2.18 -15.11 41.28
CA PRO A 26 0.89 -15.73 41.55
C PRO A 26 0.08 -15.78 40.24
N ILE A 27 -0.07 -16.97 39.67
CA ILE A 27 -0.84 -17.19 38.43
C ILE A 27 -2.21 -17.74 38.81
N LYS A 28 -3.27 -17.13 38.29
CA LYS A 28 -4.65 -17.56 38.55
C LYS A 28 -5.13 -18.46 37.41
N ILE A 29 -5.44 -19.71 37.71
CA ILE A 29 -5.98 -20.71 36.77
C ILE A 29 -7.28 -21.25 37.39
N ASP A 30 -8.38 -21.21 36.64
CA ASP A 30 -9.70 -21.70 37.07
C ASP A 30 -10.17 -21.23 38.46
N GLY A 31 -9.76 -20.02 38.85
CA GLY A 31 -10.14 -19.41 40.13
C GLY A 31 -9.13 -19.63 41.25
N GLU A 32 -8.22 -20.59 41.12
CA GLU A 32 -7.16 -20.87 42.09
C GLU A 32 -5.89 -20.11 41.76
N THR A 33 -5.22 -19.56 42.78
CA THR A 33 -3.96 -18.82 42.61
C THR A 33 -2.79 -19.72 43.00
N VAL A 34 -1.93 -20.04 42.05
CA VAL A 34 -0.77 -20.91 42.26
C VAL A 34 0.51 -20.11 42.00
N PRO A 35 1.48 -20.11 42.93
CA PRO A 35 2.77 -19.49 42.70
C PRO A 35 3.55 -20.29 41.64
N PHE A 36 4.03 -19.60 40.61
CA PHE A 36 4.83 -20.20 39.54
C PHE A 36 6.16 -19.46 39.37
N PRO A 37 7.31 -20.16 39.33
CA PRO A 37 8.61 -19.54 39.15
C PRO A 37 8.79 -19.03 37.72
N VAL A 38 8.96 -17.73 37.58
CA VAL A 38 9.21 -17.02 36.31
C VAL A 38 10.59 -16.40 36.34
N ARG A 39 11.29 -16.51 35.21
CA ARG A 39 12.61 -15.90 35.01
C ARG A 39 12.46 -14.58 34.27
N ILE A 40 13.17 -13.56 34.75
CA ILE A 40 13.13 -12.20 34.20
C ILE A 40 14.35 -11.98 33.30
N PHE A 41 14.09 -11.37 32.14
CA PHE A 41 15.08 -10.99 31.15
C PHE A 41 14.95 -9.49 30.86
N GLU A 42 16.06 -8.79 30.63
CA GLU A 42 16.04 -7.35 30.34
C GLU A 42 15.54 -7.03 28.91
N GLN A 43 15.59 -7.99 27.99
CA GLN A 43 15.32 -7.79 26.55
C GLN A 43 14.32 -8.81 25.99
N LEU A 44 13.27 -9.15 26.73
CA LEU A 44 12.24 -10.04 26.23
C LEU A 44 11.33 -9.30 25.22
N GLY A 45 11.18 -9.84 24.01
CA GLY A 45 10.32 -9.24 22.97
C GLY A 45 8.81 -9.31 23.26
N GLN A 46 8.40 -9.97 24.35
CA GLN A 46 7.02 -10.09 24.83
C GLN A 46 7.00 -9.92 26.36
N PRO A 47 5.89 -9.45 26.97
CA PRO A 47 5.85 -9.17 28.42
C PRO A 47 5.94 -10.43 29.30
N LEU A 48 5.42 -11.56 28.82
CA LEU A 48 5.42 -12.84 29.52
C LEU A 48 5.41 -13.98 28.50
N LEU A 49 6.31 -14.95 28.67
CA LEU A 49 6.35 -16.17 27.88
C LEU A 49 6.18 -17.37 28.82
N LEU A 50 5.11 -18.14 28.61
CA LEU A 50 4.86 -19.38 29.35
C LEU A 50 5.25 -20.55 28.45
N GLY A 51 6.30 -21.27 28.87
CA GLY A 51 6.88 -22.35 28.11
C GLY A 51 6.14 -23.68 28.26
N MET A 52 6.68 -24.70 27.60
CA MET A 52 6.19 -26.09 27.71
C MET A 52 6.29 -26.64 29.13
N ASP A 53 7.17 -26.10 29.96
CA ASP A 53 7.31 -26.41 31.37
C ASP A 53 6.08 -25.97 32.19
N PHE A 54 5.55 -24.78 31.92
CA PHE A 54 4.29 -24.33 32.49
C PHE A 54 3.13 -25.23 32.05
N ILE A 55 3.00 -25.46 30.75
CA ILE A 55 1.94 -26.31 30.16
C ILE A 55 1.96 -27.71 30.77
N ARG A 56 3.14 -28.35 30.87
CA ARG A 56 3.28 -29.68 31.48
C ARG A 56 2.96 -29.68 32.97
N ARG A 57 3.40 -28.67 33.72
CA ARG A 57 3.23 -28.63 35.18
C ARG A 57 1.79 -28.43 35.59
N PHE A 58 1.01 -27.72 34.78
CA PHE A 58 -0.43 -27.52 35.01
C PHE A 58 -1.30 -28.45 34.16
N GLU A 59 -0.70 -29.47 33.53
CA GLU A 59 -1.39 -30.47 32.70
C GLU A 59 -2.32 -29.87 31.64
N LEU A 60 -1.93 -28.70 31.11
CA LEU A 60 -2.71 -27.97 30.12
C LEU A 60 -2.60 -28.70 28.78
N SER A 61 -3.75 -29.14 28.24
CA SER A 61 -3.82 -29.72 26.91
C SER A 61 -4.04 -28.61 25.88
N ILE A 62 -3.10 -28.48 24.93
CA ILE A 62 -3.26 -27.55 23.81
C ILE A 62 -3.94 -28.32 22.68
N ASN A 63 -5.22 -28.03 22.46
CA ASN A 63 -5.96 -28.60 21.35
C ASN A 63 -5.58 -27.89 20.04
N PHE A 64 -4.73 -28.54 19.23
CA PHE A 64 -4.26 -27.98 17.96
C PHE A 64 -5.31 -28.01 16.83
N ASP A 65 -6.40 -28.76 17.00
CA ASP A 65 -7.47 -28.84 15.99
C ASP A 65 -8.38 -27.60 16.02
N GLU A 66 -8.59 -26.99 17.20
CA GLU A 66 -9.31 -25.71 17.37
C GLU A 66 -8.52 -24.48 16.87
N LEU A 67 -7.19 -24.59 16.73
CA LEU A 67 -6.36 -23.55 16.12
C LEU A 67 -6.43 -23.53 14.58
N ARG A 68 -6.96 -24.59 13.95
CA ARG A 68 -7.09 -24.70 12.49
C ARG A 68 -8.51 -24.58 11.96
N GLN A 69 -9.52 -24.71 12.81
CA GLN A 69 -10.92 -24.45 12.47
C GLN A 69 -11.49 -23.48 13.50
N GLY A 70 -11.65 -22.22 13.11
CA GLY A 70 -12.45 -21.29 13.90
C GLY A 70 -13.91 -21.74 13.87
N ASP A 71 -14.38 -22.30 14.98
CA ASP A 71 -15.80 -22.41 15.31
C ASP A 71 -16.12 -21.20 16.21
N ARG A 72 -16.85 -20.15 15.80
CA ARG A 72 -18.18 -20.07 15.17
C ARG A 72 -19.28 -20.83 15.91
N SER A 73 -19.36 -20.72 17.24
CA SER A 73 -20.64 -20.53 17.96
C SER A 73 -20.51 -20.62 19.49
N SER A 74 -19.99 -19.60 20.15
CA SER A 74 -20.36 -19.26 21.54
C SER A 74 -19.99 -17.80 21.79
N GLN A 75 -20.97 -17.00 22.20
CA GLN A 75 -20.80 -15.60 22.56
C GLN A 75 -19.92 -15.47 23.81
N SER A 76 -18.64 -15.21 23.61
CA SER A 76 -17.84 -14.37 24.50
C SER A 76 -16.87 -13.62 23.59
N GLU A 77 -16.92 -12.29 23.65
CA GLU A 77 -16.21 -11.41 22.71
C GLU A 77 -14.73 -11.81 22.65
N PRO A 78 -14.23 -12.28 21.50
CA PRO A 78 -12.80 -12.47 21.34
C PRO A 78 -12.21 -11.06 21.36
N PHE A 79 -11.28 -10.81 22.29
CA PHE A 79 -10.45 -9.61 22.31
C PHE A 79 -10.02 -9.30 20.87
N SER A 80 -10.68 -8.32 20.26
CA SER A 80 -10.30 -7.85 18.94
C SER A 80 -8.89 -7.30 19.12
N HIS A 81 -7.90 -7.98 18.56
CA HIS A 81 -6.72 -7.25 18.12
C HIS A 81 -7.23 -6.28 17.06
N ASN A 82 -7.66 -5.10 17.49
CA ASN A 82 -7.84 -3.95 16.65
C ASN A 82 -6.47 -3.68 16.03
N THR A 83 -6.23 -4.22 14.84
CA THR A 83 -5.14 -3.86 13.92
C THR A 83 -5.20 -2.39 13.50
N CYS A 84 -6.05 -1.59 14.12
CA CYS A 84 -6.19 -0.16 13.93
C CYS A 84 -5.24 0.66 14.82
N LEU A 85 -4.76 0.16 15.96
CA LEU A 85 -4.09 1.00 16.97
C LEU A 85 -2.64 0.58 17.26
N ILE A 86 -1.81 1.56 17.63
CA ILE A 86 -0.46 1.39 18.19
C ILE A 86 -0.48 0.25 19.22
N SER A 87 0.59 -0.56 19.29
CA SER A 87 0.84 -1.39 20.46
C SER A 87 0.82 -0.48 21.69
N HIS A 88 -0.25 -0.56 22.51
CA HIS A 88 -0.65 0.35 23.60
C HIS A 88 0.42 0.69 24.66
N HIS A 89 1.66 0.21 24.53
CA HIS A 89 2.72 0.37 25.52
C HIS A 89 3.37 1.77 25.59
N ASP A 90 3.24 2.61 24.55
CA ASP A 90 3.96 3.90 24.48
C ASP A 90 3.06 5.15 24.57
N LEU A 91 1.74 5.01 24.77
CA LEU A 91 0.79 6.13 24.80
C LEU A 91 0.37 6.50 26.24
N SER A 92 0.20 7.79 26.50
CA SER A 92 -0.39 8.26 27.76
C SER A 92 -1.88 7.90 27.86
N ARG A 93 -2.44 7.92 29.07
CA ARG A 93 -3.88 7.69 29.27
C ARG A 93 -4.75 8.69 28.52
N GLU A 94 -4.30 9.95 28.41
CA GLU A 94 -5.01 11.01 27.69
C GLU A 94 -5.03 10.70 26.18
N GLN A 95 -3.90 10.28 25.63
CA GLN A 95 -3.78 9.88 24.22
C GLN A 95 -4.67 8.68 23.89
N LEU A 96 -4.79 7.71 24.79
CA LEU A 96 -5.68 6.56 24.60
C LEU A 96 -7.15 6.97 24.47
N VAL A 97 -7.61 7.93 25.27
CA VAL A 97 -8.99 8.44 25.19
C VAL A 97 -9.26 9.11 23.84
N GLU A 98 -8.30 9.88 23.33
CA GLU A 98 -8.45 10.54 22.01
C GLU A 98 -8.47 9.53 20.86
N VAL A 99 -7.63 8.51 20.94
CA VAL A 99 -7.61 7.40 19.99
C VAL A 99 -8.94 6.67 19.97
N GLU A 100 -9.49 6.31 21.14
CA GLU A 100 -10.78 5.64 21.26
C GLU A 100 -11.91 6.50 20.70
N ARG A 101 -11.88 7.82 20.95
CA ARG A 101 -12.88 8.76 20.43
C ARG A 101 -12.85 8.81 18.90
N ILE A 102 -11.68 8.95 18.27
CA ILE A 102 -11.54 8.98 16.81
C ILE A 102 -11.93 7.63 16.20
N ALA A 103 -11.51 6.53 16.83
CA ALA A 103 -11.87 5.18 16.39
C ALA A 103 -13.39 4.96 16.44
N SER A 104 -14.05 5.42 17.51
CA SER A 104 -15.50 5.36 17.65
C SER A 104 -16.20 6.16 16.53
N ALA A 105 -15.74 7.39 16.28
CA ALA A 105 -16.31 8.23 15.23
C ALA A 105 -16.14 7.63 13.82
N LEU A 106 -14.99 7.00 13.53
CA LEU A 106 -14.79 6.26 12.28
C LEU A 106 -15.66 5.00 12.21
N LYS A 107 -15.88 4.31 13.33
CA LYS A 107 -16.78 3.14 13.41
C LYS A 107 -18.23 3.53 13.12
N GLU A 108 -18.68 4.71 13.56
CA GLU A 108 -19.99 5.26 13.18
C GLU A 108 -20.09 5.52 11.66
N LEU A 109 -19.01 5.99 11.03
CA LEU A 109 -18.95 6.17 9.58
C LEU A 109 -18.93 4.83 8.81
N ALA A 110 -18.51 3.74 9.44
CA ALA A 110 -18.55 2.40 8.85
C ALA A 110 -19.96 1.77 8.91
N ALA A 111 -20.86 2.30 9.73
CA ALA A 111 -22.23 1.83 9.83
C ALA A 111 -22.97 1.99 8.48
N PRO A 112 -23.80 1.00 8.08
CA PRO A 112 -24.61 1.10 6.87
C PRO A 112 -25.52 2.33 6.91
N ALA A 113 -25.97 2.78 5.74
CA ALA A 113 -26.99 3.83 5.67
C ALA A 113 -28.30 3.35 6.33
N SER A 114 -29.19 4.29 6.67
CA SER A 114 -30.48 4.00 7.31
C SER A 114 -31.38 3.07 6.48
N ASP A 115 -31.21 3.05 5.16
CA ASP A 115 -31.89 2.15 4.22
C ASP A 115 -31.15 0.81 4.01
N GLY A 116 -30.05 0.59 4.72
CA GLY A 116 -29.17 -0.58 4.59
C GLY A 116 -28.24 -0.53 3.37
N GLY A 117 -28.33 0.52 2.54
CA GLY A 117 -27.58 0.67 1.30
C GLY A 117 -26.18 1.29 1.48
N LEU A 118 -25.45 1.39 0.38
CA LEU A 118 -24.18 2.12 0.35
C LEU A 118 -24.46 3.62 0.26
N ARG A 119 -23.85 4.42 1.13
CA ARG A 119 -23.95 5.88 1.06
C ARG A 119 -23.33 6.40 -0.23
N ALA A 120 -23.73 7.61 -0.60
CA ALA A 120 -23.11 8.29 -1.71
C ALA A 120 -22.92 9.76 -1.44
N THR A 121 -21.81 10.25 -1.96
CA THR A 121 -21.38 11.62 -1.76
C THR A 121 -22.13 12.59 -2.66
N PRO A 122 -22.48 13.79 -2.17
CA PRO A 122 -22.99 14.87 -3.00
C PRO A 122 -21.86 15.70 -3.64
N LEU A 123 -20.59 15.48 -3.26
CA LEU A 123 -19.48 16.37 -3.65
C LEU A 123 -19.13 16.29 -5.13
N VAL A 124 -19.18 15.08 -5.71
CA VAL A 124 -18.75 14.83 -7.08
C VAL A 124 -19.69 13.84 -7.74
N GLU A 125 -19.99 14.10 -9.01
CA GLU A 125 -20.68 13.17 -9.89
C GLU A 125 -19.73 12.72 -11.00
N HIS A 126 -19.76 11.43 -11.34
CA HIS A 126 -19.01 10.90 -12.47
C HIS A 126 -19.80 11.09 -13.76
N ARG A 127 -19.13 11.64 -14.78
CA ARG A 127 -19.68 11.89 -16.11
C ARG A 127 -18.87 11.19 -17.19
N ILE A 128 -19.56 10.54 -18.12
CA ILE A 128 -18.97 9.88 -19.29
C ILE A 128 -19.26 10.76 -20.50
N VAL A 129 -18.28 11.59 -20.87
CA VAL A 129 -18.35 12.39 -22.10
C VAL A 129 -17.83 11.56 -23.25
N LEU A 130 -18.72 11.21 -24.19
CA LEU A 130 -18.35 10.48 -25.39
C LEU A 130 -17.77 11.42 -26.46
N THR A 131 -16.94 10.86 -27.34
CA THR A 131 -16.47 11.57 -28.53
C THR A 131 -17.65 11.93 -29.47
N PRO A 132 -17.59 13.07 -30.18
CA PRO A 132 -18.65 13.44 -31.12
C PRO A 132 -18.92 12.33 -32.13
N GLY A 133 -20.20 11.96 -32.29
CA GLY A 133 -20.64 10.91 -33.22
C GLY A 133 -20.46 9.47 -32.70
N ALA A 134 -20.10 9.26 -31.43
CA ALA A 134 -20.04 7.92 -30.85
C ALA A 134 -21.40 7.21 -30.89
N LEU A 135 -21.41 5.97 -31.40
CA LEU A 135 -22.59 5.11 -31.47
C LEU A 135 -22.60 4.07 -30.35
N PRO A 136 -23.78 3.61 -29.90
CA PRO A 136 -23.88 2.55 -28.89
C PRO A 136 -23.16 1.26 -29.27
N VAL A 137 -22.43 0.71 -28.29
CA VAL A 137 -21.69 -0.54 -28.44
C VAL A 137 -22.39 -1.64 -27.65
N LYS A 138 -22.79 -2.72 -28.36
CA LYS A 138 -23.27 -3.96 -27.75
C LYS A 138 -22.21 -5.06 -27.87
N GLN A 139 -21.56 -5.38 -26.76
CA GLN A 139 -20.64 -6.49 -26.65
C GLN A 139 -21.40 -7.79 -26.34
N ARG A 140 -20.87 -8.92 -26.83
CA ARG A 140 -21.42 -10.24 -26.51
C ARG A 140 -21.13 -10.59 -25.05
N VAL A 141 -22.15 -11.11 -24.36
CA VAL A 141 -21.99 -11.68 -23.03
C VAL A 141 -21.16 -12.96 -23.14
N ARG A 142 -20.19 -13.13 -22.24
CA ARG A 142 -19.32 -14.31 -22.24
C ARG A 142 -20.09 -15.49 -21.65
N PRO A 143 -20.02 -16.69 -22.26
CA PRO A 143 -20.49 -17.90 -21.60
C PRO A 143 -19.74 -18.10 -20.29
N VAL A 144 -20.47 -18.38 -19.22
CA VAL A 144 -19.92 -18.63 -17.88
C VAL A 144 -20.46 -19.96 -17.36
N SER A 145 -19.70 -20.62 -16.49
CA SER A 145 -20.16 -21.86 -15.85
C SER A 145 -21.26 -21.57 -14.81
N ALA A 146 -22.07 -22.57 -14.47
CA ALA A 146 -23.16 -22.41 -13.50
C ALA A 146 -22.73 -21.82 -12.14
N PRO A 147 -21.58 -22.20 -11.53
CA PRO A 147 -21.11 -21.57 -10.29
C PRO A 147 -20.80 -20.07 -10.45
N VAL A 148 -20.21 -19.69 -11.59
CA VAL A 148 -19.87 -18.30 -11.91
C VAL A 148 -21.13 -17.49 -12.17
N GLN A 149 -22.15 -18.10 -12.79
CA GLN A 149 -23.45 -17.47 -13.00
C GLN A 149 -24.18 -17.22 -11.68
N LYS A 150 -24.14 -18.18 -10.75
CA LYS A 150 -24.69 -18.01 -9.41
C LYS A 150 -24.03 -16.83 -8.68
N GLU A 151 -22.69 -16.78 -8.70
CA GLU A 151 -21.94 -15.67 -8.11
C GLU A 151 -22.30 -14.31 -8.73
N LEU A 152 -22.43 -14.23 -10.07
CA LEU A 152 -22.89 -13.01 -10.74
C LEU A 152 -24.30 -12.59 -10.29
N SER A 153 -25.20 -13.56 -10.13
CA SER A 153 -26.56 -13.32 -9.65
C SER A 153 -26.57 -12.80 -8.21
N ASP A 154 -25.81 -13.44 -7.31
CA ASP A 154 -25.73 -13.06 -5.91
C ASP A 154 -25.12 -11.65 -5.74
N GLN A 155 -24.09 -11.32 -6.53
CA GLN A 155 -23.52 -9.97 -6.56
C GLN A 155 -24.47 -8.93 -7.15
N LEU A 156 -25.23 -9.27 -8.19
CA LEU A 156 -26.27 -8.39 -8.74
C LEU A 156 -27.33 -8.08 -7.69
N ASP A 157 -27.83 -9.09 -6.96
CA ASP A 157 -28.84 -8.92 -5.92
C ASP A 157 -28.33 -8.04 -4.77
N LYS A 158 -27.06 -8.19 -4.42
CA LYS A 158 -26.40 -7.27 -3.49
C LYS A 158 -26.36 -5.84 -4.04
N MET A 159 -25.92 -5.64 -5.28
CA MET A 159 -25.81 -4.31 -5.88
C MET A 159 -27.17 -3.62 -6.06
N LEU A 160 -28.24 -4.38 -6.31
CA LEU A 160 -29.61 -3.87 -6.35
C LEU A 160 -30.06 -3.40 -4.96
N ARG A 161 -29.81 -4.21 -3.91
CA ARG A 161 -30.09 -3.82 -2.51
C ARG A 161 -29.28 -2.60 -2.07
N ASP A 162 -28.01 -2.54 -2.45
CA ASP A 162 -27.10 -1.44 -2.12
C ASP A 162 -27.39 -0.17 -2.95
N GLY A 163 -28.36 -0.20 -3.88
CA GLY A 163 -28.72 0.93 -4.75
C GLY A 163 -27.65 1.30 -5.79
N VAL A 164 -26.72 0.39 -6.08
CA VAL A 164 -25.57 0.59 -6.99
C VAL A 164 -25.99 0.46 -8.45
N VAL A 165 -26.98 -0.37 -8.76
CA VAL A 165 -27.46 -0.66 -10.12
C VAL A 165 -28.98 -0.63 -10.19
N GLU A 166 -29.50 -0.52 -11.41
CA GLU A 166 -30.92 -0.57 -11.73
C GLU A 166 -31.18 -1.31 -13.05
N PRO A 167 -32.40 -1.84 -13.28
CA PRO A 167 -32.78 -2.38 -14.59
C PRO A 167 -32.59 -1.34 -15.71
N SER A 168 -32.22 -1.80 -16.91
CA SER A 168 -31.93 -0.93 -18.03
C SER A 168 -32.58 -1.41 -19.32
N ASN A 169 -32.93 -0.46 -20.19
CA ASN A 169 -33.35 -0.67 -21.58
C ASN A 169 -32.32 -0.07 -22.56
N SER A 170 -31.07 0.11 -22.11
CA SER A 170 -30.03 0.79 -22.87
C SER A 170 -29.67 0.07 -24.19
N PRO A 171 -29.34 0.82 -25.26
CA PRO A 171 -28.75 0.24 -26.47
C PRO A 171 -27.29 -0.19 -26.28
N TRP A 172 -26.64 0.22 -25.18
CA TRP A 172 -25.28 -0.19 -24.82
C TRP A 172 -25.28 -1.52 -24.06
N CYS A 173 -24.19 -2.27 -24.17
CA CYS A 173 -23.96 -3.42 -23.30
C CYS A 173 -22.48 -3.78 -23.28
N SER A 174 -21.88 -3.77 -22.09
CA SER A 174 -20.53 -4.26 -21.83
C SER A 174 -20.57 -5.40 -20.81
N PRO A 175 -19.85 -6.52 -21.06
CA PRO A 175 -19.94 -7.70 -20.21
C PRO A 175 -19.28 -7.46 -18.85
N LEU A 176 -19.72 -8.26 -17.87
CA LEU A 176 -19.04 -8.36 -16.58
C LEU A 176 -17.97 -9.45 -16.62
N VAL A 177 -16.90 -9.24 -15.85
CA VAL A 177 -15.80 -10.19 -15.65
C VAL A 177 -15.60 -10.38 -14.16
N LEU A 178 -15.54 -11.64 -13.72
CA LEU A 178 -15.20 -11.97 -12.34
C LEU A 178 -13.71 -12.23 -12.21
N GLN A 179 -13.06 -11.48 -11.33
CA GLN A 179 -11.66 -11.67 -10.95
C GLN A 179 -11.59 -12.28 -9.56
N LYS A 180 -10.92 -13.42 -9.41
CA LYS A 180 -10.63 -13.99 -8.08
C LYS A 180 -9.65 -13.08 -7.34
N LYS A 181 -10.01 -12.68 -6.12
CA LYS A 181 -9.13 -12.04 -5.16
C LYS A 181 -8.23 -13.09 -4.49
N LYS A 182 -7.21 -12.61 -3.77
CA LYS A 182 -6.28 -13.47 -3.03
C LYS A 182 -6.94 -14.24 -1.89
N ASP A 183 -7.99 -13.66 -1.30
CA ASP A 183 -8.81 -14.27 -0.25
C ASP A 183 -9.79 -15.33 -0.77
N GLY A 184 -9.79 -15.62 -2.08
CA GLY A 184 -10.70 -16.56 -2.72
C GLY A 184 -12.06 -15.96 -3.13
N SER A 185 -12.42 -14.77 -2.65
CA SER A 185 -13.64 -14.07 -3.05
C SER A 185 -13.56 -13.54 -4.49
N PHE A 186 -14.69 -13.21 -5.11
CA PHE A 186 -14.72 -12.65 -6.46
C PHE A 186 -14.92 -11.12 -6.45
N ARG A 187 -14.26 -10.44 -7.37
CA ARG A 187 -14.49 -9.03 -7.71
C ARG A 187 -15.16 -8.96 -9.07
N LEU A 188 -16.34 -8.37 -9.13
CA LEU A 188 -17.04 -8.06 -10.37
C LEU A 188 -16.46 -6.80 -10.99
N CYS A 189 -15.98 -6.94 -12.21
CA CYS A 189 -15.35 -5.89 -12.99
C CYS A 189 -16.17 -5.65 -14.26
N HIS A 190 -16.49 -4.39 -14.53
CA HIS A 190 -17.14 -3.98 -15.78
C HIS A 190 -16.09 -3.89 -16.90
N ASP A 191 -16.30 -4.59 -18.02
CA ASP A 191 -15.38 -4.55 -19.18
C ASP A 191 -15.60 -3.26 -19.99
N ALA A 192 -15.17 -2.13 -19.43
CA ALA A 192 -15.36 -0.80 -20.00
C ALA A 192 -14.39 -0.45 -21.14
N ARG A 193 -13.58 -1.40 -21.65
CA ARG A 193 -12.53 -1.10 -22.64
C ARG A 193 -13.06 -0.38 -23.88
N ARG A 194 -14.19 -0.85 -24.45
CA ARG A 194 -14.80 -0.22 -25.63
C ARG A 194 -15.43 1.14 -25.32
N ILE A 195 -16.00 1.29 -24.13
CA ILE A 195 -16.53 2.58 -23.67
C ILE A 195 -15.38 3.59 -23.53
N ASN A 196 -14.26 3.15 -22.94
CA ASN A 196 -13.07 3.99 -22.70
C ASN A 196 -12.42 4.50 -23.99
N GLU A 197 -12.45 3.70 -25.07
CA GLU A 197 -11.98 4.13 -26.40
C GLU A 197 -12.80 5.31 -26.95
N LEU A 198 -14.10 5.35 -26.62
CA LEU A 198 -15.05 6.37 -27.04
C LEU A 198 -15.19 7.52 -26.03
N THR A 199 -14.52 7.45 -24.88
CA THR A 199 -14.64 8.45 -23.81
C THR A 199 -13.53 9.50 -23.93
N VAL A 200 -13.91 10.78 -23.88
CA VAL A 200 -12.97 11.91 -23.83
C VAL A 200 -12.16 11.83 -22.54
N ALA A 201 -10.84 11.95 -22.64
CA ALA A 201 -9.95 11.83 -21.49
C ALA A 201 -10.08 13.06 -20.58
N ASP A 202 -10.13 12.81 -19.27
CA ASP A 202 -10.06 13.83 -18.25
C ASP A 202 -8.60 14.21 -17.96
N ALA A 203 -8.34 15.51 -17.78
CA ALA A 203 -7.01 16.06 -17.51
C ALA A 203 -6.73 16.28 -16.02
N TYR A 204 -7.65 15.86 -15.12
CA TYR A 204 -7.45 16.06 -13.68
C TYR A 204 -6.16 15.40 -13.19
N PRO A 205 -5.30 16.14 -12.46
CA PRO A 205 -4.02 15.61 -12.03
C PRO A 205 -4.23 14.51 -10.99
N VAL A 206 -3.51 13.40 -11.17
CA VAL A 206 -3.33 12.41 -10.11
C VAL A 206 -2.06 12.80 -9.34
N PRO A 207 -2.06 12.77 -8.00
CA PRO A 207 -0.92 13.16 -7.19
C PRO A 207 0.39 12.49 -7.65
N ASN A 208 1.46 13.29 -7.75
CA ASN A 208 2.78 12.75 -8.09
C ASN A 208 3.31 11.93 -6.91
N MET A 209 3.54 10.64 -7.15
CA MET A 209 4.07 9.67 -6.18
C MET A 209 5.33 10.17 -5.45
N THR A 210 6.17 10.99 -6.09
CA THR A 210 7.39 11.44 -5.42
C THR A 210 7.12 12.49 -4.34
N GLY A 211 6.21 13.43 -4.60
CA GLY A 211 5.81 14.43 -3.60
C GLY A 211 5.09 13.80 -2.41
N ILE A 212 4.28 12.76 -2.63
CA ILE A 212 3.64 12.00 -1.53
C ILE A 212 4.68 11.33 -0.63
N LEU A 213 5.68 10.67 -1.25
CA LEU A 213 6.75 10.03 -0.50
C LEU A 213 7.64 11.02 0.24
N ASP A 214 7.58 12.32 -0.08
CA ASP A 214 8.24 13.42 0.64
C ASP A 214 7.43 13.89 1.84
N MET A 215 6.10 14.01 1.71
CA MET A 215 5.19 14.38 2.82
C MET A 215 5.18 13.33 3.94
N LEU A 216 5.37 12.06 3.57
CA LEU A 216 5.50 10.93 4.48
C LEU A 216 6.76 10.97 5.35
N ARG A 217 7.68 11.93 5.11
CA ARG A 217 9.01 11.95 5.72
C ARG A 217 9.03 12.89 6.93
N GLY A 218 9.43 12.38 8.09
CA GLY A 218 9.33 13.11 9.37
C GLY A 218 8.01 12.89 10.11
N ALA A 219 7.06 12.19 9.48
CA ALA A 219 5.82 11.79 10.12
C ALA A 219 6.12 10.84 11.29
N ARG A 220 5.77 11.28 12.50
CA ARG A 220 5.79 10.47 13.72
C ARG A 220 4.48 9.69 13.87
N TYR A 221 3.39 10.27 13.40
CA TYR A 221 2.05 9.70 13.43
C TYR A 221 1.51 9.62 12.00
N ILE A 222 1.14 8.40 11.61
CA ILE A 222 0.60 8.09 10.30
C ILE A 222 -0.76 7.41 10.49
N SER A 223 -1.79 7.93 9.85
CA SER A 223 -3.09 7.27 9.78
C SER A 223 -3.49 7.07 8.31
N SER A 224 -4.09 5.93 8.02
CA SER A 224 -4.66 5.57 6.73
C SER A 224 -6.13 5.22 6.92
N ILE A 225 -7.01 5.90 6.19
CA ILE A 225 -8.45 5.66 6.20
C ILE A 225 -8.84 5.04 4.85
N ASP A 226 -9.29 3.78 4.87
CA ASP A 226 -9.81 3.04 3.70
C ASP A 226 -11.30 3.37 3.51
N LEU A 227 -11.70 3.74 2.29
CA LEU A 227 -13.10 3.97 1.96
C LEU A 227 -13.78 2.69 1.45
N ARG A 228 -14.92 2.33 2.07
CA ARG A 228 -15.64 1.10 1.74
C ARG A 228 -16.25 1.17 0.35
N SER A 229 -15.76 0.39 -0.60
CA SER A 229 -16.26 0.41 -1.99
C SER A 229 -16.27 1.82 -2.58
N ALA A 230 -15.24 2.63 -2.28
CA ALA A 230 -14.97 3.99 -2.76
C ALA A 230 -15.71 4.42 -4.04
N PHE A 231 -15.46 3.74 -5.16
CA PHE A 231 -16.06 4.05 -6.47
C PHE A 231 -17.60 4.07 -6.45
N PHE A 232 -18.23 3.14 -5.74
CA PHE A 232 -19.69 3.06 -5.65
C PHE A 232 -20.32 4.12 -4.75
N GLN A 233 -19.52 4.89 -4.01
CA GLN A 233 -20.01 6.05 -3.27
C GLN A 233 -20.12 7.29 -4.16
N ILE A 234 -19.54 7.29 -5.36
CA ILE A 234 -19.64 8.39 -6.32
C ILE A 234 -20.85 8.13 -7.23
N PRO A 235 -21.86 9.02 -7.24
CA PRO A 235 -22.99 8.91 -8.16
C PRO A 235 -22.54 9.02 -9.63
N LEU A 236 -23.27 8.31 -10.49
CA LEU A 236 -23.13 8.43 -11.94
C LEU A 236 -24.25 9.33 -12.48
N GLU A 237 -23.86 10.32 -13.30
CA GLU A 237 -24.77 11.22 -14.01
C GLU A 237 -25.85 10.41 -14.73
N VAL A 238 -27.11 10.85 -14.62
CA VAL A 238 -28.28 10.15 -15.16
C VAL A 238 -28.10 9.79 -16.64
N GLU A 239 -27.61 10.74 -17.45
CA GLU A 239 -27.36 10.55 -18.89
C GLU A 239 -26.19 9.59 -19.18
N SER A 240 -25.26 9.45 -18.24
CA SER A 240 -24.12 8.55 -18.36
C SER A 240 -24.47 7.11 -17.97
N ARG A 241 -25.56 6.87 -17.22
CA ARG A 241 -25.94 5.53 -16.74
C ARG A 241 -26.17 4.53 -17.87
N PRO A 242 -26.95 4.82 -18.93
CA PRO A 242 -27.19 3.86 -20.00
C PRO A 242 -25.91 3.36 -20.67
N ILE A 243 -24.85 4.19 -20.73
CA ILE A 243 -23.57 3.82 -21.35
C ILE A 243 -22.91 2.65 -20.60
N THR A 244 -23.12 2.56 -19.29
CA THR A 244 -22.55 1.52 -18.41
C THR A 244 -23.36 0.23 -18.36
N ALA A 245 -24.35 0.08 -19.23
CA ALA A 245 -25.24 -1.06 -19.21
C ALA A 245 -24.49 -2.39 -19.39
N PHE A 246 -24.93 -3.41 -18.66
CA PHE A 246 -24.37 -4.75 -18.65
C PHE A 246 -25.47 -5.79 -18.55
N CYS A 247 -25.19 -7.01 -19.03
CA CYS A 247 -26.14 -8.10 -19.01
C CYS A 247 -25.66 -9.21 -18.07
N VAL A 248 -26.59 -9.74 -17.27
CA VAL A 248 -26.39 -10.92 -16.44
C VAL A 248 -27.19 -12.08 -17.05
N PRO A 249 -26.54 -13.22 -17.37
CA PRO A 249 -27.23 -14.37 -17.96
C PRO A 249 -28.44 -14.80 -17.13
N ASN A 250 -29.59 -14.99 -17.78
CA ASN A 250 -30.89 -15.34 -17.18
C ASN A 250 -31.52 -14.30 -16.24
N ARG A 251 -30.96 -13.08 -16.14
CA ARG A 251 -31.50 -11.99 -15.31
C ARG A 251 -31.84 -10.73 -16.09
N GLY A 252 -31.27 -10.54 -17.28
CA GLY A 252 -31.56 -9.41 -18.17
C GLY A 252 -30.49 -8.33 -18.16
N LEU A 253 -30.89 -7.11 -18.54
CA LEU A 253 -30.02 -5.94 -18.71
C LEU A 253 -30.17 -4.96 -17.54
N PHE A 254 -29.04 -4.48 -17.04
CA PHE A 254 -28.94 -3.56 -15.91
C PHE A 254 -27.94 -2.45 -16.25
N GLN A 255 -27.97 -1.34 -15.52
CA GLN A 255 -27.02 -0.24 -15.64
C GLN A 255 -26.59 0.24 -14.26
N PHE A 256 -25.45 0.92 -14.18
CA PHE A 256 -24.97 1.46 -12.92
C PHE A 256 -25.61 2.81 -12.60
N LYS A 257 -25.94 3.02 -11.33
CA LYS A 257 -26.29 4.33 -10.74
C LYS A 257 -25.10 5.00 -10.07
N ARG A 258 -24.07 4.22 -9.77
CA ARG A 258 -22.82 4.63 -9.11
C ARG A 258 -21.65 4.31 -10.00
N MET A 259 -20.55 5.03 -9.86
CA MET A 259 -19.38 4.85 -10.73
C MET A 259 -18.80 3.43 -10.60
N PRO A 260 -18.84 2.59 -11.67
CA PRO A 260 -18.17 1.29 -11.66
C PRO A 260 -16.66 1.44 -11.79
N PHE A 261 -15.93 0.44 -11.30
CA PHE A 261 -14.51 0.31 -11.56
C PHE A 261 -14.25 0.05 -13.05
N GLY A 262 -13.19 0.66 -13.59
CA GLY A 262 -12.67 0.39 -14.93
C GLY A 262 -13.00 1.44 -15.99
N LEU A 263 -13.78 2.48 -15.67
CA LEU A 263 -13.99 3.61 -16.58
C LEU A 263 -12.73 4.47 -16.68
N LYS A 264 -12.52 5.07 -17.86
CA LYS A 264 -11.31 5.84 -18.19
C LYS A 264 -11.01 6.95 -17.19
N ASN A 265 -12.05 7.67 -16.76
CA ASN A 265 -11.92 8.84 -15.91
C ASN A 265 -12.27 8.55 -14.43
N SER A 266 -12.41 7.27 -14.03
CA SER A 266 -12.78 6.93 -12.65
C SER A 266 -11.78 7.45 -11.63
N GLY A 267 -10.48 7.37 -11.93
CA GLY A 267 -9.44 7.89 -11.05
C GLY A 267 -9.49 9.42 -10.88
N ALA A 268 -9.80 10.14 -11.96
CA ALA A 268 -9.94 11.59 -11.92
C ALA A 268 -11.14 12.04 -11.06
N SER A 269 -12.31 11.41 -11.23
CA SER A 269 -13.47 11.69 -10.37
C SER A 269 -13.24 11.32 -8.92
N PHE A 270 -12.58 10.19 -8.65
CA PHE A 270 -12.22 9.81 -7.29
C PHE A 270 -11.26 10.83 -6.66
N GLN A 271 -10.24 11.25 -7.39
CA GLN A 271 -9.28 12.22 -6.89
C GLN A 271 -9.94 13.56 -6.57
N ARG A 272 -10.83 14.08 -7.44
CA ARG A 272 -11.62 15.28 -7.15
C ARG A 272 -12.43 15.17 -5.86
N MET A 273 -13.06 14.02 -5.64
CA MET A 273 -13.86 13.77 -4.45
C MET A 273 -12.97 13.86 -3.21
N ILE A 274 -11.82 13.18 -3.20
CA ILE A 274 -10.95 13.25 -2.04
C ILE A 274 -10.32 14.63 -1.86
N ASP A 275 -9.89 15.31 -2.92
CA ASP A 275 -9.36 16.67 -2.83
C ASP A 275 -10.41 17.63 -2.23
N SER A 276 -11.69 17.43 -2.53
CA SER A 276 -12.80 18.20 -1.93
C SER A 276 -13.02 17.86 -0.46
N VAL A 277 -12.77 16.61 -0.04
CA VAL A 277 -12.83 16.18 1.37
C VAL A 277 -11.62 16.68 2.16
N ILE A 278 -10.42 16.62 1.59
CA ILE A 278 -9.20 17.05 2.28
C ILE A 278 -9.12 18.56 2.35
N GLY A 279 -9.47 19.26 1.27
CA GLY A 279 -9.26 20.70 1.15
C GLY A 279 -7.78 21.08 1.05
N TYR A 280 -7.51 22.29 0.58
CA TYR A 280 -6.14 22.80 0.47
C TYR A 280 -5.51 23.11 1.83
N ASP A 281 -6.34 23.39 2.84
CA ASP A 281 -5.93 23.80 4.18
C ASP A 281 -5.33 22.68 5.04
N LEU A 282 -5.65 21.41 4.72
CA LEU A 282 -5.04 20.25 5.39
C LEU A 282 -3.78 19.75 4.68
N GLN A 283 -3.44 20.32 3.52
CA GLN A 283 -2.17 20.03 2.85
C GLN A 283 -1.02 20.76 3.57
N PRO A 284 0.16 20.15 3.71
CA PRO A 284 0.59 18.85 3.14
C PRO A 284 0.27 17.62 4.01
N ASN A 285 -0.29 17.82 5.21
CA ASN A 285 -0.43 16.77 6.22
C ASN A 285 -1.51 15.72 5.92
N ALA A 286 -2.41 15.98 4.98
CA ALA A 286 -3.37 15.00 4.48
C ALA A 286 -3.39 14.98 2.95
N PHE A 287 -3.42 13.78 2.37
CA PHE A 287 -3.49 13.57 0.93
C PHE A 287 -4.13 12.21 0.60
N SER A 288 -4.66 12.06 -0.61
CA SER A 288 -5.06 10.73 -1.11
C SER A 288 -3.93 10.05 -1.83
N TYR A 289 -3.98 8.73 -1.80
CA TYR A 289 -3.26 7.91 -2.74
C TYR A 289 -4.08 6.68 -3.11
N LEU A 290 -4.36 6.53 -4.40
CA LEU A 290 -5.32 5.53 -4.89
C LEU A 290 -6.62 5.60 -4.10
N ASP A 291 -7.03 4.54 -3.42
CA ASP A 291 -8.31 4.44 -2.71
C ASP A 291 -8.19 4.81 -1.20
N ASP A 292 -6.99 5.14 -0.73
CA ASP A 292 -6.69 5.44 0.68
C ASP A 292 -6.51 6.93 0.94
N LEU A 293 -7.04 7.40 2.07
CA LEU A 293 -6.80 8.74 2.60
C LEU A 293 -5.73 8.67 3.69
N ILE A 294 -4.61 9.37 3.50
CA ILE A 294 -3.45 9.29 4.36
C ILE A 294 -3.24 10.61 5.07
N ILE A 295 -3.00 10.51 6.38
CA ILE A 295 -2.72 11.61 7.29
C ILE A 295 -1.34 11.38 7.88
N VAL A 296 -0.51 12.40 7.84
CA VAL A 296 0.88 12.39 8.32
C VAL A 296 1.14 13.64 9.13
N THR A 297 1.67 13.49 10.34
CA THR A 297 2.09 14.60 11.20
C THR A 297 3.29 14.20 12.05
N ASP A 298 4.01 15.20 12.55
CA ASP A 298 5.13 15.06 13.49
C ASP A 298 4.68 15.18 14.96
N ASN A 299 3.61 15.93 15.21
CA ASN A 299 3.02 16.17 16.53
C ASN A 299 1.67 15.48 16.73
N TRP A 300 1.43 15.03 17.96
CA TRP A 300 0.21 14.33 18.35
C TRP A 300 -1.04 15.20 18.21
N ASP A 301 -1.00 16.42 18.76
CA ASP A 301 -2.17 17.31 18.81
C ASP A 301 -2.63 17.71 17.40
N ASP A 302 -1.68 17.96 16.50
CA ASP A 302 -1.98 18.21 15.09
C ASP A 302 -2.58 16.98 14.40
N HIS A 303 -2.09 15.77 14.72
CA HIS A 303 -2.66 14.53 14.18
C HIS A 303 -4.11 14.37 14.58
N VAL A 304 -4.43 14.55 15.86
CA VAL A 304 -5.79 14.45 16.40
C VAL A 304 -6.68 15.51 15.77
N ARG A 305 -6.22 16.76 15.71
CA ARG A 305 -6.95 17.88 15.10
C ARG A 305 -7.29 17.62 13.63
N ILE A 306 -6.33 17.15 12.84
CA ILE A 306 -6.53 16.86 11.42
C ILE A 306 -7.44 15.64 11.23
N LEU A 307 -7.29 14.60 12.05
CA LEU A 307 -8.17 13.44 12.01
C LEU A 307 -9.62 13.81 12.35
N ASP A 308 -9.84 14.64 13.36
CA ASP A 308 -11.18 15.13 13.69
C ASP A 308 -11.82 15.89 12.54
N GLU A 309 -11.05 16.78 11.92
CA GLU A 309 -11.52 17.55 10.80
C GLU A 309 -11.83 16.65 9.58
N ILE A 310 -10.99 15.65 9.32
CA ILE A 310 -11.24 14.67 8.26
C ILE A 310 -12.47 13.81 8.57
N VAL A 311 -12.63 13.31 9.80
CA VAL A 311 -13.80 12.53 10.20
C VAL A 311 -15.08 13.37 10.02
N ARG A 312 -15.04 14.64 10.40
CA ARG A 312 -16.14 15.58 10.18
C ARG A 312 -16.43 15.76 8.69
N ARG A 313 -15.41 16.03 7.86
CA ARG A 313 -15.57 16.21 6.41
C ARG A 313 -16.06 14.94 5.72
N LEU A 314 -15.61 13.76 6.14
CA LEU A 314 -16.11 12.47 5.65
C LEU A 314 -17.60 12.27 5.99
N LYS A 315 -18.01 12.67 7.20
CA LYS A 315 -19.41 12.64 7.64
C LYS A 315 -20.26 13.58 6.79
N ASP A 316 -19.83 14.82 6.61
CA ASP A 316 -20.53 15.85 5.84
C ASP A 316 -20.60 15.47 4.34
N ALA A 317 -19.54 14.84 3.82
CA ALA A 317 -19.49 14.28 2.48
C ALA A 317 -20.32 13.00 2.29
N ASN A 318 -20.98 12.51 3.36
CA ASN A 318 -21.77 11.29 3.37
C ASN A 318 -20.98 10.05 2.87
N LEU A 319 -19.71 9.95 3.28
CA LEU A 319 -18.84 8.83 2.90
C LEU A 319 -18.84 7.72 3.97
N THR A 320 -18.70 6.48 3.51
CA THR A 320 -18.59 5.28 4.34
C THR A 320 -17.14 4.79 4.37
N VAL A 321 -16.59 4.66 5.57
CA VAL A 321 -15.25 4.11 5.78
C VAL A 321 -15.30 2.60 5.99
N ASN A 322 -14.18 1.94 5.76
CA ASN A 322 -13.98 0.55 6.07
C ASN A 322 -13.07 0.43 7.29
N PHE A 323 -13.69 0.53 8.47
CA PHE A 323 -12.99 0.61 9.74
C PHE A 323 -11.95 -0.51 9.95
N GLU A 324 -12.28 -1.74 9.57
CA GLU A 324 -11.41 -2.91 9.70
C GLU A 324 -10.09 -2.82 8.90
N LYS A 325 -10.04 -1.97 7.87
CA LYS A 325 -8.84 -1.72 7.07
C LYS A 325 -8.20 -0.37 7.33
N CYS A 326 -8.80 0.45 8.19
CA CYS A 326 -8.15 1.68 8.62
C CYS A 326 -6.97 1.32 9.52
N GLU A 327 -5.92 2.12 9.46
CA GLU A 327 -4.76 2.03 10.35
C GLU A 327 -4.57 3.41 10.96
N LEU A 328 -4.60 3.54 12.28
CA LEU A 328 -4.58 4.83 12.96
C LEU A 328 -3.33 4.97 13.84
N PHE A 329 -2.78 6.18 13.87
CA PHE A 329 -1.65 6.59 14.72
C PHE A 329 -0.40 5.71 14.58
N ARG A 330 -0.20 5.03 13.45
CA ARG A 330 0.96 4.17 13.23
C ARG A 330 2.25 4.98 13.16
N GLN A 331 3.32 4.49 13.79
CA GLN A 331 4.66 5.02 13.56
C GLN A 331 5.25 4.56 12.22
N ARG A 332 4.76 3.43 11.69
CA ARG A 332 5.18 2.91 10.39
C ARG A 332 3.97 2.44 9.59
N LEU A 333 3.91 2.80 8.32
CA LEU A 333 2.88 2.38 7.39
C LEU A 333 3.53 1.71 6.18
N THR A 334 2.96 0.59 5.74
CA THR A 334 3.34 0.04 4.42
C THR A 334 2.62 0.84 3.34
N PHE A 335 3.35 1.74 2.70
CA PHE A 335 2.82 2.60 1.66
C PHE A 335 3.54 2.32 0.33
N LEU A 336 2.78 2.02 -0.74
CA LEU A 336 3.33 1.78 -2.08
C LEU A 336 4.35 0.63 -2.20
N GLY A 337 4.35 -0.32 -1.27
CA GLY A 337 5.40 -1.36 -1.23
C GLY A 337 6.74 -0.84 -0.66
N TYR A 338 6.71 0.32 -0.02
CA TYR A 338 7.71 0.82 0.91
C TYR A 338 7.16 0.74 2.33
N VAL A 339 8.05 0.68 3.32
CA VAL A 339 7.69 0.95 4.71
C VAL A 339 8.16 2.36 5.00
N VAL A 340 7.21 3.21 5.39
CA VAL A 340 7.46 4.58 5.81
C VAL A 340 7.55 4.58 7.32
N GLY A 341 8.50 5.30 7.90
CA GLY A 341 8.57 5.50 9.35
C GLY A 341 9.45 6.69 9.75
N PRO A 342 9.68 6.89 11.06
CA PRO A 342 10.45 8.02 11.58
C PRO A 342 11.89 8.06 11.06
N ASN A 343 12.47 6.90 10.71
CA ASN A 343 13.85 6.82 10.22
C ASN A 343 13.98 7.09 8.72
N GLY A 344 12.88 7.19 7.97
CA GLY A 344 12.87 7.41 6.53
C GLY A 344 12.10 6.34 5.76
N LEU A 345 12.52 6.12 4.50
CA LEU A 345 11.88 5.15 3.62
C LEU A 345 12.68 3.85 3.56
N GLU A 346 12.01 2.75 3.87
CA GLU A 346 12.54 1.39 3.81
C GLU A 346 11.84 0.59 2.69
N ALA A 347 12.55 -0.38 2.11
CA ALA A 347 11.92 -1.32 1.17
C ALA A 347 10.99 -2.29 1.94
N CYS A 348 9.80 -2.60 1.41
CA CYS A 348 8.86 -3.46 2.13
C CYS A 348 9.42 -4.89 2.31
N PRO A 349 9.50 -5.42 3.54
CA PRO A 349 10.07 -6.74 3.82
C PRO A 349 9.44 -7.88 3.01
N SER A 350 8.12 -7.84 2.80
CA SER A 350 7.41 -8.86 2.02
C SER A 350 7.78 -8.87 0.53
N LYS A 351 8.16 -7.71 -0.03
CA LYS A 351 8.59 -7.55 -1.42
C LYS A 351 10.08 -7.85 -1.59
N VAL A 352 10.88 -7.44 -0.60
CA VAL A 352 12.29 -7.80 -0.48
C VAL A 352 12.45 -9.31 -0.37
N ARG A 353 11.60 -10.00 0.40
CA ARG A 353 11.57 -11.47 0.49
C ARG A 353 11.30 -12.14 -0.85
N ALA A 354 10.36 -11.62 -1.63
CA ALA A 354 10.09 -12.12 -2.98
C ALA A 354 11.30 -11.93 -3.94
N ILE A 355 12.18 -10.97 -3.66
CA ILE A 355 13.43 -10.72 -4.41
C ILE A 355 14.55 -11.63 -3.89
N SER A 356 14.71 -11.79 -2.57
CA SER A 356 15.71 -12.67 -1.95
C SER A 356 15.46 -14.14 -2.31
N GLU A 357 14.20 -14.56 -2.34
CA GLU A 357 13.78 -15.91 -2.72
C GLU A 357 13.55 -16.06 -4.23
N PHE A 358 13.77 -15.00 -5.02
CA PHE A 358 13.55 -15.05 -6.47
C PHE A 358 14.45 -16.12 -7.10
N PRO A 359 13.88 -17.08 -7.86
CA PRO A 359 14.64 -18.18 -8.43
C PRO A 359 15.50 -17.70 -9.61
N ARG A 360 16.57 -18.43 -9.90
CA ARG A 360 17.41 -18.17 -11.08
C ARG A 360 16.56 -18.21 -12.35
N MET A 361 16.65 -17.14 -13.14
CA MET A 361 15.79 -16.94 -14.30
C MET A 361 16.24 -17.79 -15.48
N LYS A 362 15.27 -18.44 -16.13
CA LYS A 362 15.51 -19.38 -17.24
C LYS A 362 15.01 -18.86 -18.59
N SER A 363 14.32 -17.71 -18.61
CA SER A 363 13.72 -17.15 -19.82
C SER A 363 13.80 -15.62 -19.89
N VAL A 364 13.78 -15.08 -21.11
CA VAL A 364 13.70 -13.62 -21.38
C VAL A 364 12.48 -12.99 -20.70
N ARG A 365 11.36 -13.72 -20.62
CA ARG A 365 10.13 -13.25 -19.96
C ARG A 365 10.34 -13.08 -18.45
N GLU A 366 11.03 -14.01 -17.81
CA GLU A 366 11.38 -13.93 -16.39
C GLU A 366 12.36 -12.80 -16.12
N VAL A 367 13.39 -12.64 -16.96
CA VAL A 367 14.34 -11.52 -16.88
C VAL A 367 13.63 -10.18 -16.98
N ARG A 368 12.68 -10.04 -17.90
CA ARG A 368 11.88 -8.81 -18.05
C ARG A 368 11.03 -8.54 -16.81
N ARG A 369 10.43 -9.59 -16.22
CA ARG A 369 9.63 -9.48 -14.99
C ARG A 369 10.48 -9.07 -13.80
N PHE A 370 11.64 -9.70 -13.61
CA PHE A 370 12.56 -9.37 -12.52
C PHE A 370 13.13 -7.96 -12.67
N LEU A 371 13.60 -7.58 -13.86
CA LEU A 371 14.10 -6.23 -14.09
C LEU A 371 13.01 -5.17 -13.92
N GLY A 372 11.77 -5.47 -14.33
CA GLY A 372 10.62 -4.61 -14.03
C GLY A 372 10.43 -4.41 -12.53
N LEU A 373 10.45 -5.50 -11.74
CA LEU A 373 10.34 -5.45 -10.28
C LEU A 373 11.51 -4.69 -9.63
N ALA A 374 12.75 -5.04 -9.99
CA ALA A 374 13.95 -4.44 -9.45
C ALA A 374 14.08 -2.95 -9.83
N SER A 375 13.60 -2.57 -11.02
CA SER A 375 13.59 -1.17 -11.48
C SER A 375 12.66 -0.27 -10.65
N TYR A 376 11.63 -0.85 -10.01
CA TYR A 376 10.76 -0.12 -9.08
C TYR A 376 11.55 0.38 -7.84
N TYR A 377 12.50 -0.43 -7.38
CA TYR A 377 13.37 -0.14 -6.24
C TYR A 377 14.74 0.41 -6.65
N ARG A 378 14.95 0.80 -7.92
CA ARG A 378 16.25 1.31 -8.40
C ARG A 378 16.77 2.51 -7.62
N ARG A 379 15.87 3.27 -6.97
CA ARG A 379 16.21 4.42 -6.15
C ARG A 379 17.00 4.09 -4.88
N PHE A 380 17.05 2.82 -4.48
CA PHE A 380 17.81 2.29 -3.33
C PHE A 380 19.11 1.61 -3.75
N VAL A 381 19.32 1.43 -5.07
CA VAL A 381 20.45 0.68 -5.61
C VAL A 381 21.37 1.64 -6.36
N PRO A 382 22.55 1.96 -5.82
CA PRO A 382 23.51 2.79 -6.53
C PRO A 382 23.91 2.12 -7.84
N ASN A 383 23.99 2.91 -8.92
CA ASN A 383 24.37 2.46 -10.25
C ASN A 383 23.54 1.28 -10.79
N PHE A 384 22.24 1.22 -10.47
CA PHE A 384 21.33 0.13 -10.85
C PHE A 384 21.44 -0.26 -12.33
N SER A 385 21.51 0.72 -13.24
CA SER A 385 21.61 0.47 -14.68
C SER A 385 22.88 -0.29 -15.09
N LYS A 386 24.01 -0.06 -14.40
CA LYS A 386 25.27 -0.76 -14.65
C LYS A 386 25.20 -2.19 -14.11
N VAL A 387 24.72 -2.35 -12.87
CA VAL A 387 24.54 -3.68 -12.25
C VAL A 387 23.56 -4.54 -13.04
N ALA A 388 22.46 -3.94 -13.52
CA ALA A 388 21.45 -4.61 -14.33
C ALA A 388 21.84 -4.77 -15.81
N GLY A 389 22.99 -4.26 -16.24
CA GLY A 389 23.46 -4.27 -17.63
C GLY A 389 23.50 -5.68 -18.24
N PRO A 390 24.17 -6.67 -17.59
CA PRO A 390 24.22 -8.04 -18.08
C PRO A 390 22.83 -8.66 -18.29
N LEU A 391 21.90 -8.42 -17.36
CA LEU A 391 20.53 -8.91 -17.45
C LEU A 391 19.71 -8.17 -18.53
N SER A 392 19.93 -6.87 -18.68
CA SER A 392 19.23 -6.05 -19.70
C SER A 392 19.65 -6.44 -21.11
N ASN A 393 20.89 -6.90 -21.29
CA ASN A 393 21.37 -7.41 -22.58
C ASN A 393 20.57 -8.65 -23.02
N LEU A 394 20.16 -9.52 -22.09
CA LEU A 394 19.30 -10.68 -22.41
C LEU A 394 17.91 -10.31 -22.97
N LEU A 395 17.50 -9.04 -22.85
CA LEU A 395 16.21 -8.54 -23.36
C LEU A 395 16.26 -8.00 -24.80
N ARG A 396 17.45 -7.91 -25.41
CA ARG A 396 17.60 -7.37 -26.79
C ARG A 396 16.96 -8.30 -27.82
N LYS A 397 16.38 -7.70 -28.87
CA LYS A 397 15.78 -8.45 -29.99
C LYS A 397 16.89 -9.25 -30.71
N ASN A 398 16.55 -10.47 -31.16
CA ASN A 398 17.43 -11.39 -31.90
C ASN A 398 18.66 -11.91 -31.14
N GLN A 399 18.68 -11.85 -29.80
CA GLN A 399 19.74 -12.45 -28.99
C GLN A 399 19.31 -13.82 -28.44
N LYS A 400 20.17 -14.84 -28.58
CA LYS A 400 19.96 -16.14 -27.91
C LYS A 400 20.08 -15.95 -26.40
N PHE A 401 19.14 -16.51 -25.65
CA PHE A 401 19.18 -16.48 -24.19
C PHE A 401 20.38 -17.31 -23.70
N ASN A 402 21.39 -16.65 -23.15
CA ASN A 402 22.55 -17.30 -22.56
C ASN A 402 22.84 -16.69 -21.20
N TRP A 403 22.64 -17.46 -20.14
CA TRP A 403 22.87 -17.01 -18.78
C TRP A 403 24.34 -17.16 -18.40
N THR A 404 25.10 -16.06 -18.47
CA THR A 404 26.54 -16.04 -18.17
C THR A 404 26.82 -15.89 -16.68
N LEU A 405 28.09 -16.06 -16.29
CA LEU A 405 28.53 -15.78 -14.91
C LEU A 405 28.31 -14.31 -14.54
N ASP A 406 28.45 -13.38 -15.49
CA ASP A 406 28.14 -11.96 -15.26
C ASP A 406 26.65 -11.71 -15.04
N CYS A 407 25.78 -12.51 -15.67
CA CYS A 407 24.34 -12.47 -15.38
C CYS A 407 24.04 -12.97 -13.95
N GLU A 408 24.74 -14.02 -13.50
CA GLU A 408 24.61 -14.55 -12.13
C GLU A 408 25.10 -13.53 -11.10
N ARG A 409 26.26 -12.91 -11.32
CA ARG A 409 26.81 -11.86 -10.46
C ARG A 409 25.90 -10.65 -10.41
N ALA A 410 25.39 -10.19 -11.55
CA ALA A 410 24.42 -9.10 -11.64
C ALA A 410 23.13 -9.43 -10.87
N PHE A 411 22.61 -10.64 -11.02
CA PHE A 411 21.41 -11.10 -10.33
C PHE A 411 21.61 -11.14 -8.81
N ALA A 412 22.70 -11.74 -8.34
CA ALA A 412 23.04 -11.78 -6.92
C ALA A 412 23.27 -10.38 -6.33
N ALA A 413 24.01 -9.52 -7.03
CA ALA A 413 24.28 -8.15 -6.58
C ALA A 413 23.02 -7.29 -6.49
N ILE A 414 22.06 -7.44 -7.43
CA ILE A 414 20.77 -6.75 -7.35
C ILE A 414 19.95 -7.27 -6.17
N LYS A 415 19.92 -8.59 -5.95
CA LYS A 415 19.23 -9.18 -4.81
C LYS A 415 19.79 -8.64 -3.50
N ASP A 416 21.11 -8.74 -3.33
CA ASP A 416 21.81 -8.29 -2.14
C ASP A 416 21.53 -6.81 -1.85
N ARG A 417 21.77 -5.91 -2.82
CA ARG A 417 21.54 -4.46 -2.65
C ARG A 417 20.07 -4.08 -2.40
N LEU A 418 19.12 -4.89 -2.85
CA LEU A 418 17.70 -4.68 -2.58
C LEU A 418 17.27 -5.25 -1.23
N THR A 419 18.02 -6.22 -0.69
CA THR A 419 17.79 -6.83 0.63
C THR A 419 18.55 -6.15 1.75
N SER A 420 19.69 -5.55 1.45
CA SER A 420 20.51 -4.72 2.35
C SER A 420 20.28 -3.23 2.13
N ALA A 421 19.24 -2.88 1.35
CA ALA A 421 18.95 -1.52 0.90
C ALA A 421 19.03 -0.54 2.08
N PRO A 422 19.89 0.50 2.01
CA PRO A 422 20.03 1.45 3.09
C PRO A 422 18.72 2.22 3.26
N VAL A 423 18.47 2.65 4.50
CA VAL A 423 17.44 3.65 4.79
C VAL A 423 17.82 4.92 4.02
N LEU A 424 17.05 5.28 2.99
CA LEU A 424 17.24 6.57 2.33
C LEU A 424 16.78 7.67 3.28
N ALA A 425 17.61 8.70 3.42
CA ALA A 425 17.31 9.81 4.31
C ALA A 425 16.25 10.73 3.72
N VAL A 426 15.62 11.44 4.64
CA VAL A 426 14.59 12.44 4.36
C VAL A 426 15.25 13.73 3.86
N PRO A 427 14.83 14.32 2.73
CA PRO A 427 15.35 15.59 2.28
C PRO A 427 14.82 16.71 3.16
N ASP A 428 15.72 17.53 3.65
CA ASP A 428 15.45 18.75 4.38
C ASP A 428 15.66 19.94 3.42
N PHE A 429 14.58 20.51 2.91
CA PHE A 429 14.64 21.63 1.96
C PHE A 429 15.24 22.91 2.56
N THR A 430 15.42 22.99 3.88
CA THR A 430 16.16 24.09 4.53
C THR A 430 17.67 23.92 4.40
N ARG A 431 18.14 22.72 4.00
CA ARG A 431 19.55 22.40 3.78
C ARG A 431 19.87 22.35 2.29
N PRO A 432 21.11 22.71 1.91
CA PRO A 432 21.53 22.58 0.52
C PRO A 432 21.56 21.12 0.11
N PHE A 433 21.11 20.85 -1.12
CA PHE A 433 21.28 19.54 -1.75
C PHE A 433 22.67 19.40 -2.36
N THR A 434 23.20 18.19 -2.40
CA THR A 434 24.39 17.84 -3.17
C THR A 434 23.98 16.86 -4.25
N LEU A 435 24.15 17.21 -5.52
CA LEU A 435 23.90 16.35 -6.66
C LEU A 435 25.25 15.86 -7.21
N GLN A 436 25.62 14.64 -6.88
CA GLN A 436 26.77 13.99 -7.47
C GLN A 436 26.34 13.24 -8.73
N THR A 437 27.01 13.49 -9.85
CA THR A 437 26.76 12.77 -11.09
C THR A 437 28.01 12.04 -11.55
N ASP A 438 27.82 10.90 -12.21
CA ASP A 438 28.90 10.08 -12.76
C ASP A 438 28.48 9.59 -14.13
N ALA A 439 29.42 9.57 -15.07
CA ALA A 439 29.20 9.05 -16.40
C ALA A 439 30.16 7.92 -16.74
N SER A 440 29.64 6.96 -17.51
CA SER A 440 30.43 5.87 -18.05
C SER A 440 30.01 5.57 -19.47
N ILE A 441 30.84 4.83 -20.20
CA ILE A 441 30.55 4.34 -21.55
C ILE A 441 29.27 3.49 -21.63
N ASP A 442 28.76 3.00 -20.50
CA ASP A 442 27.58 2.16 -20.42
C ASP A 442 26.31 2.91 -19.95
N GLY A 443 26.46 4.00 -19.19
CA GLY A 443 25.34 4.67 -18.54
C GLY A 443 25.73 5.87 -17.70
N LEU A 444 24.68 6.58 -17.25
CA LEU A 444 24.76 7.75 -16.37
C LEU A 444 24.23 7.37 -14.97
N GLY A 445 24.86 7.92 -13.95
CA GLY A 445 24.47 7.84 -12.55
C GLY A 445 24.28 9.25 -11.96
N ALA A 446 23.35 9.37 -11.03
CA ALA A 446 23.20 10.55 -10.20
C ALA A 446 22.79 10.14 -8.77
N ILE A 447 23.40 10.79 -7.80
CA ILE A 447 23.14 10.64 -6.37
C ILE A 447 22.75 12.01 -5.86
N LEU A 448 21.56 12.11 -5.27
CA LEU A 448 21.16 13.28 -4.52
C LEU A 448 21.37 12.98 -3.04
N SER A 449 22.17 13.78 -2.36
CA SER A 449 22.50 13.66 -0.93
C SER A 449 22.37 15.00 -0.22
N GLN A 450 22.37 14.95 1.11
CA GLN A 450 22.40 16.12 1.98
C GLN A 450 23.27 15.87 3.21
N GLN A 451 23.81 16.94 3.77
CA GLN A 451 24.60 16.89 5.01
C GLN A 451 23.67 17.02 6.23
N PHE A 452 23.58 15.93 7.00
CA PHE A 452 22.90 15.89 8.30
C PHE A 452 23.93 15.96 9.44
N PRO A 453 23.50 16.23 10.69
CA PRO A 453 24.40 16.19 11.84
C PRO A 453 25.11 14.84 12.00
N GLU A 454 24.50 13.73 11.55
CA GLU A 454 25.11 12.40 11.60
C GLU A 454 25.97 12.06 10.37
N GLY A 455 26.13 13.01 9.43
CA GLY A 455 26.92 12.86 8.20
C GLY A 455 26.12 12.99 6.91
N GLU A 456 26.79 12.75 5.78
CA GLU A 456 26.16 12.77 4.47
C GLU A 456 25.18 11.60 4.33
N LYS A 457 23.92 11.89 4.03
CA LYS A 457 22.91 10.87 3.78
C LYS A 457 22.33 11.02 2.39
N VAL A 458 22.08 9.88 1.75
CA VAL A 458 21.54 9.83 0.39
C VAL A 458 20.02 9.95 0.42
N ILE A 459 19.51 10.90 -0.37
CA ILE A 459 18.07 11.18 -0.57
C ILE A 459 17.51 10.33 -1.70
N ALA A 460 18.24 10.23 -2.82
CA ALA A 460 17.78 9.48 -3.99
C ALA A 460 18.93 9.04 -4.91
N TYR A 461 18.86 7.81 -5.39
CA TYR A 461 19.66 7.34 -6.53
C TYR A 461 18.86 7.46 -7.84
N ALA A 462 19.53 7.86 -8.92
CA ALA A 462 19.04 7.74 -10.28
C ALA A 462 20.10 7.12 -11.18
N SER A 463 19.67 6.29 -12.13
CA SER A 463 20.54 5.81 -13.20
C SER A 463 19.78 5.60 -14.51
N ARG A 464 20.46 5.74 -15.65
CA ARG A 464 19.98 5.27 -16.95
C ARG A 464 21.13 4.75 -17.82
N THR A 465 20.82 3.86 -18.76
CA THR A 465 21.75 3.46 -19.82
C THR A 465 21.78 4.49 -20.95
N LEU A 466 22.92 4.59 -21.64
CA LEU A 466 23.06 5.47 -22.81
C LEU A 466 22.28 4.95 -24.02
N THR A 467 21.70 5.88 -24.79
CA THR A 467 21.13 5.61 -26.11
C THR A 467 22.23 5.36 -27.15
N PRO A 468 21.92 4.74 -28.30
CA PRO A 468 22.91 4.49 -29.35
C PRO A 468 23.62 5.76 -29.87
N ALA A 469 22.95 6.91 -29.82
CA ALA A 469 23.54 8.20 -30.18
C ALA A 469 24.50 8.70 -29.09
N GLU A 470 24.07 8.67 -27.82
CA GLU A 470 24.88 9.10 -26.68
C GLU A 470 26.13 8.22 -26.49
N LYS A 471 26.11 6.94 -26.90
CA LYS A 471 27.30 6.07 -26.88
C LYS A 471 28.46 6.55 -27.75
N LYS A 472 28.20 7.46 -28.69
CA LYS A 472 29.24 8.04 -29.55
C LYS A 472 29.85 9.30 -28.95
N PHE A 473 29.31 9.79 -27.85
CA PHE A 473 29.83 10.97 -27.17
C PHE A 473 31.18 10.65 -26.52
N SER A 474 32.06 11.64 -26.53
CA SER A 474 33.29 11.61 -25.73
C SER A 474 32.94 11.53 -24.24
N ILE A 475 33.91 11.10 -23.43
CA ILE A 475 33.69 10.98 -21.98
C ILE A 475 33.30 12.34 -21.35
N ILE A 476 33.87 13.45 -21.85
CA ILE A 476 33.57 14.81 -21.37
C ILE A 476 32.11 15.19 -21.68
N GLU A 477 31.62 14.87 -22.87
CA GLU A 477 30.22 15.09 -23.24
C GLU A 477 29.27 14.21 -22.42
N LEU A 478 29.68 12.99 -22.06
CA LEU A 478 28.92 12.10 -21.19
C LEU A 478 28.83 12.62 -19.75
N GLU A 479 29.91 13.17 -19.21
CA GLU A 479 29.91 13.84 -17.89
C GLU A 479 28.95 15.04 -17.88
N CYS A 480 29.01 15.91 -18.90
CA CYS A 480 28.09 17.04 -19.03
C CYS A 480 26.63 16.57 -19.16
N LEU A 481 26.39 15.50 -19.92
CA LEU A 481 25.08 14.90 -20.06
C LEU A 481 24.58 14.31 -18.72
N ALA A 482 25.45 13.73 -17.89
CA ALA A 482 25.12 13.23 -16.58
C ALA A 482 24.60 14.34 -15.67
N VAL A 483 25.27 15.50 -15.66
CA VAL A 483 24.85 16.70 -14.91
C VAL A 483 23.48 17.18 -15.35
N ILE A 484 23.30 17.47 -16.66
CA ILE A 484 22.02 17.98 -17.20
C ILE A 484 20.88 17.00 -16.93
N TRP A 485 21.13 15.71 -17.14
CA TRP A 485 20.13 14.67 -16.89
C TRP A 485 19.83 14.52 -15.40
N GLY A 486 20.84 14.56 -14.53
CA GLY A 486 20.71 14.50 -13.08
C GLY A 486 19.84 15.63 -12.55
N VAL A 487 20.12 16.88 -12.96
CA VAL A 487 19.33 18.05 -12.58
C VAL A 487 17.89 17.93 -13.06
N LYS A 488 17.66 17.58 -14.34
CA LYS A 488 16.30 17.38 -14.88
C LYS A 488 15.55 16.26 -14.15
N ARG A 489 16.25 15.19 -13.78
CA ARG A 489 15.67 14.02 -13.12
C ARG A 489 15.29 14.31 -11.67
N MET A 490 16.08 15.14 -10.99
CA MET A 490 15.89 15.55 -9.61
C MET A 490 15.25 16.93 -9.47
N ARG A 491 14.67 17.46 -10.56
CA ARG A 491 14.07 18.81 -10.62
C ARG A 491 13.13 19.09 -9.45
N GLN A 492 12.28 18.13 -9.10
CA GLN A 492 11.33 18.25 -7.99
C GLN A 492 11.97 18.55 -6.61
N TYR A 493 13.27 18.30 -6.46
CA TYR A 493 14.05 18.61 -5.24
C TYR A 493 14.89 19.89 -5.39
N LEU A 494 15.44 20.10 -6.59
CA LEU A 494 16.43 21.15 -6.89
C LEU A 494 15.81 22.48 -7.34
N GLU A 495 14.55 22.47 -7.76
CA GLU A 495 13.87 23.66 -8.25
C GLU A 495 13.64 24.64 -7.09
N ASN A 496 14.13 25.88 -7.25
CA ASN A 496 14.10 26.94 -6.23
C ASN A 496 14.83 26.62 -4.93
N THR A 497 15.76 25.66 -4.93
CA THR A 497 16.63 25.36 -3.79
C THR A 497 18.10 25.58 -4.14
N SER A 498 18.92 25.91 -3.15
CA SER A 498 20.38 25.95 -3.32
C SER A 498 20.91 24.52 -3.34
N PHE A 499 21.71 24.18 -4.36
CA PHE A 499 22.36 22.88 -4.44
C PHE A 499 23.78 22.99 -5.01
N THR A 500 24.59 21.99 -4.71
CA THR A 500 25.97 21.81 -5.21
C THR A 500 26.04 20.69 -6.21
#